data_AF-A0AAD7HM48-F1
#
_entry.id   AF-A0AAD7HM48-F1
#
_cell.length_a   1.000
_cell.length_b   1.000
_cell.length_c   1.000
_cell.angle_alpha   90.00
_cell.angle_beta   90.00
_cell.angle_gamma   90.00
#
_symmetry.space_group_name_H-M   'P 1'
#
loop_
_entity.id
_entity.type
_entity.pdbx_description
1 polymer ?
#
loop_
_entity_poly.entity_id
_entity_poly.type
_entity_poly.pdbx_seq_one_letter_code
_entity_poly.pdbx_strand_id
1 'polypeptide(L)'
;MVQPVRHLIEIFGSRLFSSKATTLPWPATSFIPVAGPYGDLFSCVDLPAAIYQAGGEGALDVRGENMDDLAAAYIHKVRMAAILGDYSQLLSPVRSLKIVNSDGTVHSLGDGIENECIFTTLNLFLSDSGRWGLVTDEDRLSLATSMPLRLASSVAPGRLLEVRDFGALISLALISGKPPGLMSPGLLQYVLNGKKLEALTSSFVSAWHPTLYHIAREMQAVGATGSLAPFQGEIISTLGVQVLLFSLRLMLLELSNRLDCHLSLRDERQHDALVSQFVHTGILGPELHNHPETDAFANGVELPCSTGFSFGQLARSYPGGTEFYLAEAWTSFIPNAAALDPFLVVTAPSATKLAPHFGTTANDLEPEVLFTGFLQRSGNPCDPAAFLDAQVHIHPDVTTQLPNIDSPSFRPRMLCWAATGIHFVLPNDSNYSNNPVHSAAHMRQGTISFRSCMRVVRVPMLKLVELHQAAGSDTFQDEVDSWLPLQILNAIGKVSML
;
A
#
# COMPACT_ATOMS: atom_id res chain seq x y z
N MET A 1 53.18 -23.75 9.53
CA MET A 1 51.72 -23.91 9.70
C MET A 1 50.97 -22.62 9.36
N VAL A 2 51.12 -22.07 8.14
CA VAL A 2 50.42 -20.83 7.71
C VAL A 2 49.84 -21.01 6.29
N GLN A 3 49.31 -22.20 6.01
CA GLN A 3 48.73 -22.54 4.70
C GLN A 3 47.21 -22.82 4.65
N PRO A 4 46.46 -23.08 5.75
CA PRO A 4 45.03 -23.37 5.59
C PRO A 4 44.14 -22.12 5.48
N VAL A 5 44.63 -20.92 5.83
CA VAL A 5 43.83 -19.68 5.78
C VAL A 5 43.77 -19.07 4.37
N ARG A 6 44.82 -19.26 3.54
CA ARG A 6 44.84 -18.75 2.17
C ARG A 6 43.83 -19.47 1.26
N HIS A 7 43.63 -20.77 1.49
CA HIS A 7 42.70 -21.57 0.68
C HIS A 7 41.22 -21.30 1.01
N LEU A 8 40.90 -20.93 2.26
CA LEU A 8 39.54 -20.50 2.63
C LEU A 8 39.16 -19.14 2.03
N ILE A 9 40.13 -18.21 1.90
CA ILE A 9 39.89 -16.89 1.28
C ILE A 9 39.70 -17.01 -0.24
N GLU A 10 40.41 -17.92 -0.91
CA GLU A 10 40.24 -18.16 -2.35
C GLU A 10 38.93 -18.90 -2.69
N ILE A 11 38.47 -19.81 -1.82
CA ILE A 11 37.20 -20.55 -2.03
C ILE A 11 35.97 -19.68 -1.75
N PHE A 12 36.02 -18.78 -0.75
CA PHE A 12 34.92 -17.84 -0.46
C PHE A 12 34.93 -16.59 -1.35
N GLY A 13 36.11 -16.08 -1.73
CA GLY A 13 36.23 -14.89 -2.58
C GLY A 13 35.85 -15.14 -4.05
N SER A 14 36.09 -16.35 -4.58
CA SER A 14 35.82 -16.66 -6.00
C SER A 14 34.36 -17.04 -6.30
N ARG A 15 33.57 -17.43 -5.29
CA ARG A 15 32.14 -17.78 -5.46
C ARG A 15 31.17 -16.66 -5.08
N LEU A 16 31.55 -15.74 -4.19
CA LEU A 16 30.74 -14.54 -3.87
C LEU A 16 30.84 -13.44 -4.93
N PHE A 17 31.87 -13.46 -5.79
CA PHE A 17 32.13 -12.42 -6.79
C PHE A 17 32.32 -12.99 -8.21
N SER A 18 31.54 -14.02 -8.56
CA SER A 18 31.48 -14.57 -9.91
C SER A 18 30.71 -13.63 -10.85
N SER A 19 31.48 -12.92 -11.68
CA SER A 19 31.13 -12.25 -12.95
C SER A 19 29.81 -11.47 -13.05
N LYS A 20 29.96 -10.15 -12.84
CA LYS A 20 29.08 -9.00 -13.14
C LYS A 20 28.63 -8.29 -11.87
N ALA A 21 29.58 -7.68 -11.15
CA ALA A 21 29.22 -6.50 -10.39
C ALA A 21 28.96 -5.40 -11.43
N THR A 22 27.70 -5.28 -11.84
CA THR A 22 27.18 -4.10 -12.51
C THR A 22 27.53 -2.93 -11.58
N THR A 23 28.47 -2.08 -12.01
CA THR A 23 28.43 -0.66 -11.66
C THR A 23 26.97 -0.26 -11.68
N LEU A 24 26.40 0.37 -10.64
CA LEU A 24 25.11 1.03 -10.80
C LEU A 24 25.26 1.94 -12.02
N PRO A 25 24.65 1.64 -13.19
CA PRO A 25 24.36 2.77 -14.01
C PRO A 25 23.15 3.34 -13.24
N TRP A 26 23.26 4.55 -12.71
CA TRP A 26 22.09 5.40 -12.90
C TRP A 26 22.32 5.99 -14.29
N PRO A 27 22.15 5.21 -15.39
CA PRO A 27 22.21 5.87 -16.66
C PRO A 27 21.03 6.82 -16.67
N ALA A 28 21.17 7.97 -17.31
CA ALA A 28 20.03 8.84 -17.58
C ALA A 28 18.96 8.17 -18.49
N THR A 29 19.10 6.89 -18.82
CA THR A 29 18.22 6.15 -19.71
C THR A 29 17.16 5.40 -18.92
N SER A 30 15.91 5.77 -19.20
CA SER A 30 14.69 5.04 -18.87
C SER A 30 14.85 3.54 -19.08
N PHE A 31 14.47 2.75 -18.07
CA PHE A 31 14.15 1.34 -18.28
C PHE A 31 13.16 1.26 -19.46
N ILE A 32 13.54 0.58 -20.53
CA ILE A 32 12.65 0.41 -21.68
C ILE A 32 11.64 -0.67 -21.25
N PRO A 33 10.33 -0.36 -21.15
CA PRO A 33 9.34 -1.37 -20.85
C PRO A 33 9.46 -2.47 -21.90
N VAL A 34 9.62 -3.71 -21.47
CA VAL A 34 9.43 -4.82 -22.39
C VAL A 34 7.95 -4.83 -22.71
N ALA A 35 7.57 -4.55 -23.96
CA ALA A 35 6.20 -4.72 -24.42
C ALA A 35 5.80 -6.18 -24.15
N GLY A 36 5.08 -6.40 -23.05
CA GLY A 36 4.63 -7.73 -22.66
C GLY A 36 3.29 -8.05 -23.31
N PRO A 37 2.83 -9.30 -23.19
CA PRO A 37 1.71 -9.83 -23.97
C PRO A 37 0.35 -9.23 -23.58
N TYR A 38 0.29 -8.37 -22.56
CA TYR A 38 -0.96 -7.89 -21.97
C TYR A 38 -1.33 -6.45 -22.32
N GLY A 39 -0.67 -5.84 -23.30
CA GLY A 39 -0.93 -4.45 -23.72
C GLY A 39 -2.42 -4.17 -23.99
N ASP A 40 -3.15 -5.14 -24.50
CA ASP A 40 -4.58 -5.03 -24.82
C ASP A 40 -5.47 -4.93 -23.57
N LEU A 41 -5.05 -5.47 -22.41
CA LEU A 41 -5.83 -5.43 -21.16
C LEU A 41 -5.98 -4.01 -20.61
N PHE A 42 -5.04 -3.11 -20.91
CA PHE A 42 -5.06 -1.72 -20.44
C PHE A 42 -5.97 -0.82 -21.28
N SER A 43 -6.55 -1.35 -22.36
CA SER A 43 -7.62 -0.69 -23.11
C SER A 43 -9.01 -0.94 -22.52
N CYS A 44 -9.13 -1.85 -21.54
CA CYS A 44 -10.37 -2.16 -20.86
C CYS A 44 -10.78 -1.05 -19.87
N VAL A 45 -12.09 -0.79 -19.80
CA VAL A 45 -12.68 0.17 -18.85
C VAL A 45 -12.57 -0.29 -17.39
N ASP A 46 -12.44 -1.61 -17.19
CA ASP A 46 -12.29 -2.27 -15.89
C ASP A 46 -11.09 -3.25 -15.94
N LEU A 47 -9.93 -2.76 -15.48
CA LEU A 47 -8.70 -3.52 -15.44
C LEU A 47 -8.78 -4.75 -14.52
N PRO A 48 -9.33 -4.68 -13.29
CA PRO A 48 -9.58 -5.87 -12.46
C PRO A 48 -10.35 -6.97 -13.19
N ALA A 49 -11.46 -6.65 -13.85
CA ALA A 49 -12.24 -7.63 -14.60
C ALA A 49 -11.42 -8.28 -15.75
N ALA A 50 -10.63 -7.48 -16.46
CA ALA A 50 -9.76 -7.96 -17.54
C ALA A 50 -8.65 -8.90 -17.01
N ILE A 51 -8.08 -8.59 -15.83
CA ILE A 51 -7.09 -9.45 -15.16
C ILE A 51 -7.71 -10.80 -14.78
N TYR A 52 -8.90 -10.79 -14.19
CA TYR A 52 -9.58 -12.04 -13.82
C TYR A 52 -9.96 -12.87 -15.04
N GLN A 53 -10.35 -12.25 -16.16
CA GLN A 53 -10.57 -12.96 -17.40
C GLN A 53 -9.29 -13.58 -17.98
N ALA A 54 -8.15 -12.91 -17.84
CA ALA A 54 -6.87 -13.39 -18.37
C ALA A 54 -6.22 -14.48 -17.51
N GLY A 55 -6.30 -14.35 -16.19
CA GLY A 55 -5.66 -15.29 -15.26
C GLY A 55 -6.52 -16.48 -14.87
N GLY A 56 -7.83 -16.38 -15.04
CA GLY A 56 -8.79 -17.23 -14.35
C GLY A 56 -9.30 -18.45 -15.10
N GLU A 57 -9.38 -19.59 -14.40
CA GLU A 57 -10.13 -20.78 -14.84
C GLU A 57 -11.02 -21.30 -13.71
N GLY A 58 -12.10 -22.01 -14.07
CA GLY A 58 -13.02 -22.61 -13.11
C GLY A 58 -13.89 -21.58 -12.37
N ALA A 59 -14.28 -21.90 -11.14
CA ALA A 59 -15.07 -20.99 -10.29
C ALA A 59 -14.50 -20.93 -8.87
N LEU A 60 -14.55 -19.75 -8.28
CA LEU A 60 -14.22 -19.50 -6.87
C LEU A 60 -15.52 -19.30 -6.07
N ASP A 61 -15.79 -20.17 -5.11
CA ASP A 61 -16.88 -20.00 -4.15
C ASP A 61 -16.32 -20.10 -2.73
N VAL A 62 -16.47 -19.04 -1.96
CA VAL A 62 -15.99 -18.94 -0.57
C VAL A 62 -17.12 -18.40 0.31
N ARG A 63 -17.31 -19.02 1.47
CA ARG A 63 -18.44 -18.77 2.37
C ARG A 63 -17.93 -18.66 3.80
N GLY A 64 -18.51 -17.74 4.56
CA GLY A 64 -18.30 -17.61 6.00
C GLY A 64 -19.58 -17.13 6.69
N GLU A 65 -19.71 -17.33 8.00
CA GLU A 65 -20.87 -16.84 8.77
C GLU A 65 -20.74 -15.35 9.12
N ASN A 66 -19.52 -14.83 9.08
CA ASN A 66 -19.15 -13.44 9.25
C ASN A 66 -17.87 -13.14 8.43
N MET A 67 -17.34 -11.92 8.54
CA MET A 67 -16.14 -11.51 7.79
C MET A 67 -14.88 -12.29 8.21
N ASP A 68 -14.73 -12.62 9.49
CA ASP A 68 -13.58 -13.36 9.99
C ASP A 68 -13.57 -14.80 9.46
N ASP A 69 -14.72 -15.47 9.49
CA ASP A 69 -14.88 -16.82 8.93
C ASP A 69 -14.67 -16.83 7.42
N LEU A 70 -15.14 -15.80 6.72
CA LEU A 70 -14.95 -15.65 5.29
C LEU A 70 -13.46 -15.43 4.95
N ALA A 71 -12.76 -14.59 5.70
CA ALA A 71 -11.32 -14.38 5.59
C ALA A 71 -10.52 -15.66 5.87
N ALA A 72 -10.90 -16.43 6.91
CA ALA A 72 -10.29 -17.72 7.23
C ALA A 72 -10.50 -18.77 6.12
N ALA A 73 -11.69 -18.80 5.51
CA ALA A 73 -11.96 -19.66 4.36
C ALA A 73 -11.19 -19.20 3.12
N TYR A 74 -11.04 -17.89 2.91
CA TYR A 74 -10.32 -17.31 1.79
C TYR A 74 -8.82 -17.57 1.86
N ILE A 75 -8.17 -17.36 3.01
CA ILE A 75 -6.75 -17.67 3.19
C ILE A 75 -6.46 -19.15 2.97
N HIS A 76 -7.40 -20.05 3.30
CA HIS A 76 -7.27 -21.46 2.97
C HIS A 76 -7.20 -21.69 1.44
N LYS A 77 -8.01 -20.98 0.65
CA LYS A 77 -7.93 -21.04 -0.82
C LYS A 77 -6.60 -20.50 -1.34
N VAL A 78 -6.11 -19.38 -0.79
CA VAL A 78 -4.78 -18.83 -1.10
C VAL A 78 -3.69 -19.84 -0.79
N ARG A 79 -3.71 -20.48 0.38
CA ARG A 79 -2.76 -21.52 0.76
C ARG A 79 -2.78 -22.71 -0.19
N MET A 80 -3.97 -23.16 -0.62
CA MET A 80 -4.07 -24.26 -1.57
C MET A 80 -3.48 -23.89 -2.93
N ALA A 81 -3.77 -22.70 -3.45
CA ALA A 81 -3.15 -22.20 -4.68
C ALA A 81 -1.61 -22.10 -4.53
N ALA A 82 -1.13 -21.60 -3.40
CA ALA A 82 0.29 -21.50 -3.08
C ALA A 82 1.01 -22.86 -3.02
N ILE A 83 0.35 -23.90 -2.51
CA ILE A 83 0.86 -25.28 -2.49
C ILE A 83 0.92 -25.87 -3.90
N LEU A 84 -0.15 -25.66 -4.68
CA LEU A 84 -0.24 -26.16 -6.06
C LEU A 84 0.65 -25.39 -7.04
N GLY A 85 1.03 -24.16 -6.69
CA GLY A 85 1.74 -23.25 -7.60
C GLY A 85 0.85 -22.75 -8.74
N ASP A 86 -0.48 -22.76 -8.54
CA ASP A 86 -1.47 -22.34 -9.53
C ASP A 86 -2.55 -21.49 -8.88
N TYR A 87 -2.62 -20.23 -9.30
CA TYR A 87 -3.57 -19.23 -8.80
C TYR A 87 -4.79 -19.04 -9.70
N SER A 88 -4.96 -19.87 -10.75
CA SER A 88 -6.03 -19.70 -11.76
C SER A 88 -7.43 -19.71 -11.14
N GLN A 89 -7.67 -20.52 -10.10
CA GLN A 89 -8.97 -20.50 -9.40
C GLN A 89 -9.21 -19.18 -8.67
N LEU A 90 -8.18 -18.62 -8.01
CA LEU A 90 -8.28 -17.33 -7.32
C LEU A 90 -8.47 -16.16 -8.27
N LEU A 91 -7.95 -16.28 -9.50
CA LEU A 91 -8.13 -15.29 -10.55
C LEU A 91 -9.35 -15.58 -11.44
N SER A 92 -10.19 -16.59 -11.14
CA SER A 92 -11.38 -16.91 -11.95
C SER A 92 -12.33 -15.70 -12.13
N PRO A 93 -12.85 -15.41 -13.33
CA PRO A 93 -13.88 -14.40 -13.51
C PRO A 93 -15.23 -14.82 -12.89
N VAL A 94 -15.42 -16.11 -12.60
CA VAL A 94 -16.62 -16.65 -11.94
C VAL A 94 -16.32 -16.80 -10.45
N ARG A 95 -16.59 -15.74 -9.69
CA ARG A 95 -16.24 -15.65 -8.26
C ARG A 95 -17.44 -15.27 -7.40
N SER A 96 -17.52 -15.86 -6.22
CA SER A 96 -18.55 -15.59 -5.21
C SER A 96 -17.93 -15.69 -3.82
N LEU A 97 -17.72 -14.53 -3.20
CA LEU A 97 -17.44 -14.42 -1.77
C LEU A 97 -18.71 -13.93 -1.09
N LYS A 98 -19.19 -14.69 -0.09
CA LYS A 98 -20.47 -14.39 0.57
C LYS A 98 -20.50 -14.73 2.04
N ILE A 99 -21.19 -13.88 2.79
CA ILE A 99 -21.57 -14.15 4.17
C ILE A 99 -22.92 -14.86 4.14
N VAL A 100 -23.00 -16.01 4.82
CA VAL A 100 -24.20 -16.85 4.88
C VAL A 100 -24.68 -16.98 6.31
N ASN A 101 -25.98 -16.91 6.52
CA ASN A 101 -26.58 -17.20 7.82
C ASN A 101 -26.48 -18.70 8.11
N SER A 102 -26.70 -19.09 9.37
CA SER A 102 -26.68 -20.49 9.81
C SER A 102 -27.71 -21.39 9.09
N ASP A 103 -28.76 -20.79 8.50
CA ASP A 103 -29.77 -21.48 7.69
C ASP A 103 -29.37 -21.63 6.21
N GLY A 104 -28.19 -21.14 5.82
CA GLY A 104 -27.65 -21.18 4.47
C GLY A 104 -28.14 -20.06 3.55
N THR A 105 -28.98 -19.14 4.04
CA THR A 105 -29.40 -17.97 3.27
C THR A 105 -28.25 -16.97 3.13
N VAL A 106 -28.16 -16.31 1.97
CA VAL A 106 -27.10 -15.32 1.72
C VAL A 106 -27.45 -14.02 2.43
N HIS A 107 -26.59 -13.62 3.37
CA HIS A 107 -26.72 -12.35 4.11
C HIS A 107 -26.09 -11.19 3.34
N SER A 108 -24.87 -11.37 2.80
CA SER A 108 -24.16 -10.33 2.05
C SER A 108 -23.29 -10.91 0.95
N LEU A 109 -23.23 -10.25 -0.20
CA LEU A 109 -22.49 -10.66 -1.40
C LEU A 109 -22.14 -9.46 -2.28
N GLY A 110 -21.13 -9.62 -3.15
CA GLY A 110 -20.73 -8.66 -4.18
C GLY A 110 -19.31 -8.13 -3.99
N ASP A 111 -18.87 -7.25 -4.89
CA ASP A 111 -17.49 -6.76 -4.99
C ASP A 111 -17.00 -6.10 -3.69
N GLY A 112 -17.91 -5.46 -2.94
CA GLY A 112 -17.61 -4.90 -1.63
C GLY A 112 -17.15 -5.95 -0.61
N ILE A 113 -17.86 -7.08 -0.54
CA ILE A 113 -17.53 -8.20 0.37
C ILE A 113 -16.23 -8.88 -0.05
N GLU A 114 -16.01 -9.02 -1.35
CA GLU A 114 -14.75 -9.58 -1.85
C GLU A 114 -13.55 -8.69 -1.50
N ASN A 115 -13.65 -7.40 -1.78
CA ASN A 115 -12.62 -6.43 -1.48
C ASN A 115 -12.35 -6.31 0.03
N GLU A 116 -13.39 -6.38 0.85
CA GLU A 116 -13.27 -6.40 2.31
C GLU A 116 -12.56 -7.67 2.76
N CYS A 117 -12.98 -8.85 2.28
CA CYS A 117 -12.36 -10.13 2.64
C CYS A 117 -10.86 -10.21 2.29
N ILE A 118 -10.46 -9.78 1.09
CA ILE A 118 -9.04 -9.73 0.67
C ILE A 118 -8.25 -8.87 1.63
N PHE A 119 -8.77 -7.70 1.98
CA PHE A 119 -8.09 -6.74 2.84
C PHE A 119 -8.06 -7.17 4.31
N THR A 120 -9.17 -7.70 4.84
CA THR A 120 -9.22 -8.30 6.18
C THR A 120 -8.18 -9.41 6.28
N THR A 121 -8.08 -10.26 5.26
CA THR A 121 -7.08 -11.33 5.22
C THR A 121 -5.65 -10.79 5.17
N LEU A 122 -5.39 -9.75 4.36
CA LEU A 122 -4.08 -9.09 4.34
C LEU A 122 -3.74 -8.44 5.69
N ASN A 123 -4.72 -7.84 6.36
CA ASN A 123 -4.54 -7.23 7.69
C ASN A 123 -4.21 -8.24 8.77
N LEU A 124 -4.60 -9.51 8.63
CA LEU A 124 -4.13 -10.56 9.54
C LEU A 124 -2.60 -10.69 9.52
N PHE A 125 -1.96 -10.47 8.38
CA PHE A 125 -0.50 -10.41 8.28
C PHE A 125 0.02 -9.07 8.81
N LEU A 126 -0.55 -7.95 8.34
CA LEU A 126 -0.05 -6.62 8.72
C LEU A 126 -0.21 -6.28 10.21
N SER A 127 -1.16 -6.92 10.91
CA SER A 127 -1.34 -6.77 12.36
C SER A 127 -0.16 -7.31 13.18
N ASP A 128 0.55 -8.33 12.67
CA ASP A 128 1.82 -8.82 13.20
C ASP A 128 2.98 -8.31 12.33
N SER A 129 3.01 -7.00 12.08
CA SER A 129 3.97 -6.38 11.16
C SER A 129 5.41 -6.77 11.47
N GLY A 130 5.82 -6.94 12.73
CA GLY A 130 7.19 -7.35 13.07
C GLY A 130 7.59 -8.76 12.56
N ARG A 131 6.62 -9.63 12.28
CA ARG A 131 6.86 -10.98 11.74
C ARG A 131 7.01 -10.99 10.22
N TRP A 132 6.39 -10.04 9.51
CA TRP A 132 6.30 -10.05 8.04
C TRP A 132 7.00 -8.85 7.40
N GLY A 133 7.05 -7.75 8.12
CA GLY A 133 7.58 -6.46 7.74
C GLY A 133 8.80 -6.08 8.58
N LEU A 134 9.82 -5.55 7.91
CA LEU A 134 10.91 -4.82 8.53
C LEU A 134 10.72 -3.35 8.21
N VAL A 135 10.62 -2.50 9.23
CA VAL A 135 10.59 -1.05 9.02
C VAL A 135 11.90 -0.62 8.38
N THR A 136 11.79 -0.06 7.18
CA THR A 136 12.88 0.55 6.43
C THR A 136 12.80 2.07 6.54
N ASP A 137 13.57 2.78 5.73
CA ASP A 137 13.49 4.24 5.66
C ASP A 137 12.05 4.73 5.41
N GLU A 138 11.71 5.90 5.97
CA GLU A 138 10.43 6.58 5.80
C GLU A 138 9.18 5.77 6.21
N ASP A 139 9.27 4.98 7.30
CA ASP A 139 8.18 4.21 7.92
C ASP A 139 7.50 3.18 6.98
N ARG A 140 8.19 2.78 5.90
CA ARG A 140 7.74 1.72 5.00
C ARG A 140 8.20 0.35 5.48
N LEU A 141 7.49 -0.70 5.08
CA LEU A 141 7.84 -2.09 5.40
C LEU A 141 8.49 -2.77 4.20
N SER A 142 9.70 -3.31 4.36
CA SER A 142 10.23 -4.37 3.50
C SER A 142 9.92 -5.74 4.09
N LEU A 143 10.28 -6.83 3.41
CA LEU A 143 10.06 -8.19 3.88
C LEU A 143 10.98 -8.51 5.07
N ALA A 144 10.40 -8.89 6.20
CA ALA A 144 11.15 -9.47 7.32
C ALA A 144 11.44 -10.96 7.06
N THR A 145 12.72 -11.32 7.11
CA THR A 145 13.18 -12.71 7.09
C THR A 145 13.27 -13.26 8.51
N SER A 146 12.79 -14.48 8.70
CA SER A 146 12.84 -15.19 9.99
C SER A 146 14.26 -15.54 10.45
N MET A 147 15.20 -15.66 9.51
CA MET A 147 16.59 -16.02 9.74
C MET A 147 17.49 -15.22 8.79
N PRO A 148 18.75 -14.95 9.16
CA PRO A 148 19.74 -14.45 8.22
C PRO A 148 20.04 -15.46 7.12
N LEU A 149 20.49 -15.00 5.94
CA LEU A 149 20.77 -15.83 4.76
C LEU A 149 21.70 -17.01 5.06
N ARG A 150 22.67 -16.84 5.98
CA ARG A 150 23.59 -17.91 6.37
C ARG A 150 22.90 -19.10 7.03
N LEU A 151 21.71 -18.88 7.59
CA LEU A 151 20.87 -19.88 8.24
C LEU A 151 19.58 -20.14 7.44
N ALA A 152 19.49 -19.62 6.20
CA ALA A 152 18.31 -19.74 5.35
C ALA A 152 17.88 -21.20 5.09
N SER A 153 18.83 -22.14 5.09
CA SER A 153 18.54 -23.57 4.95
C SER A 153 17.72 -24.16 6.10
N SER A 154 17.66 -23.46 7.23
CA SER A 154 16.90 -23.86 8.43
C SER A 154 15.51 -23.24 8.49
N VAL A 155 15.11 -22.44 7.50
CA VAL A 155 13.76 -21.85 7.43
C VAL A 155 12.74 -22.98 7.28
N ALA A 156 11.75 -22.98 8.17
CA ALA A 156 10.71 -24.01 8.16
C ALA A 156 9.89 -23.95 6.85
N PRO A 157 9.53 -25.09 6.24
CA PRO A 157 8.69 -25.10 5.03
C PRO A 157 7.34 -24.39 5.21
N GLY A 158 6.75 -24.48 6.41
CA GLY A 158 5.52 -23.77 6.75
C GLY A 158 5.65 -22.26 6.62
N ARG A 159 6.80 -21.70 7.04
CA ARG A 159 7.10 -20.26 6.91
C ARG A 159 7.19 -19.84 5.46
N LEU A 160 7.83 -20.63 4.60
CA LEU A 160 7.91 -20.34 3.15
C LEU A 160 6.51 -20.29 2.52
N LEU A 161 5.61 -21.20 2.91
CA LEU A 161 4.22 -21.15 2.45
C LEU A 161 3.47 -19.92 2.97
N GLU A 162 3.65 -19.54 4.24
CA GLU A 162 3.03 -18.32 4.77
C GLU A 162 3.52 -17.04 4.08
N VAL A 163 4.82 -16.96 3.79
CA VAL A 163 5.39 -15.82 3.07
C VAL A 163 4.90 -15.77 1.62
N ARG A 164 4.65 -16.94 1.00
CA ARG A 164 4.02 -17.03 -0.31
C ARG A 164 2.57 -16.57 -0.30
N ASP A 165 1.78 -16.97 0.71
CA ASP A 165 0.42 -16.47 0.91
C ASP A 165 0.42 -14.94 1.04
N PHE A 166 1.34 -14.40 1.84
CA PHE A 166 1.48 -12.97 2.04
C PHE A 166 1.74 -12.25 0.71
N GLY A 167 2.72 -12.69 -0.08
CA GLY A 167 2.98 -12.13 -1.40
C GLY A 167 1.79 -12.21 -2.37
N ALA A 168 1.03 -13.31 -2.31
CA ALA A 168 -0.18 -13.47 -3.12
C ALA A 168 -1.28 -12.47 -2.71
N LEU A 169 -1.52 -12.30 -1.41
CA LEU A 169 -2.51 -11.34 -0.89
C LEU A 169 -2.15 -9.90 -1.24
N ILE A 170 -0.86 -9.54 -1.23
CA ILE A 170 -0.39 -8.23 -1.69
C ILE A 170 -0.79 -7.98 -3.15
N SER A 171 -0.60 -8.97 -4.01
CA SER A 171 -0.90 -8.82 -5.45
C SER A 171 -2.40 -8.86 -5.72
N LEU A 172 -3.15 -9.69 -4.99
CA LEU A 172 -4.61 -9.68 -5.05
C LEU A 172 -5.18 -8.32 -4.60
N ALA A 173 -4.61 -7.70 -3.56
CA ALA A 173 -4.98 -6.35 -3.16
C ALA A 173 -4.70 -5.33 -4.26
N LEU A 174 -3.52 -5.38 -4.90
CA LEU A 174 -3.17 -4.49 -6.03
C LEU A 174 -4.09 -4.68 -7.24
N ILE A 175 -4.45 -5.92 -7.57
CA ILE A 175 -5.42 -6.24 -8.63
C ILE A 175 -6.79 -5.62 -8.29
N SER A 176 -7.19 -5.68 -7.02
CA SER A 176 -8.40 -5.03 -6.50
C SER A 176 -8.28 -3.50 -6.37
N GLY A 177 -7.19 -2.89 -6.85
CA GLY A 177 -6.95 -1.44 -6.77
C GLY A 177 -6.56 -0.92 -5.39
N LYS A 178 -6.32 -1.81 -4.41
CA LYS A 178 -5.94 -1.45 -3.04
C LYS A 178 -4.41 -1.39 -2.89
N PRO A 179 -3.83 -0.25 -2.47
CA PRO A 179 -2.44 -0.26 -2.06
C PRO A 179 -2.30 -1.15 -0.80
N PRO A 180 -1.28 -2.01 -0.71
CA PRO A 180 -1.02 -2.90 0.43
C PRO A 180 -0.51 -2.18 1.69
N GLY A 181 -1.05 -1.00 2.00
CA GLY A 181 -0.72 -0.22 3.18
C GLY A 181 0.74 0.25 3.22
N LEU A 182 1.44 -0.09 4.31
CA LEU A 182 2.82 0.35 4.58
C LEU A 182 3.88 -0.41 3.77
N MET A 183 3.52 -1.44 2.99
CA MET A 183 4.50 -2.16 2.19
C MET A 183 5.22 -1.25 1.21
N SER A 184 6.55 -1.37 1.18
CA SER A 184 7.42 -0.55 0.36
C SER A 184 7.16 -0.78 -1.13
N PRO A 185 6.83 0.27 -1.91
CA PRO A 185 6.75 0.18 -3.37
C PRO A 185 8.07 -0.27 -3.98
N GLY A 186 9.21 0.02 -3.34
CA GLY A 186 10.52 -0.46 -3.79
C GLY A 186 10.67 -1.98 -3.72
N LEU A 187 10.13 -2.63 -2.69
CA LEU A 187 10.11 -4.10 -2.64
C LEU A 187 9.28 -4.67 -3.80
N LEU A 188 8.11 -4.09 -4.08
CA LEU A 188 7.23 -4.56 -5.15
C LEU A 188 7.83 -4.29 -6.53
N GLN A 189 8.39 -3.11 -6.75
CA GLN A 189 9.13 -2.76 -7.95
C GLN A 189 10.25 -3.77 -8.22
N TYR A 190 10.96 -4.16 -7.16
CA TYR A 190 12.02 -5.16 -7.26
C TYR A 190 11.50 -6.55 -7.64
N VAL A 191 10.49 -7.08 -6.93
CA VAL A 191 9.99 -8.44 -7.19
C VAL A 191 9.22 -8.55 -8.51
N LEU A 192 8.40 -7.54 -8.84
CA LEU A 192 7.64 -7.47 -10.11
C LEU A 192 8.56 -7.29 -11.32
N ASN A 193 9.84 -6.97 -11.14
CA ASN A 193 10.84 -6.95 -12.21
C ASN A 193 11.75 -8.18 -12.19
N GLY A 194 11.31 -9.27 -11.57
CA GLY A 194 12.05 -10.52 -11.51
C GLY A 194 13.31 -10.40 -10.64
N LYS A 195 13.22 -9.63 -9.55
CA LYS A 195 14.30 -9.46 -8.57
C LYS A 195 15.56 -8.81 -9.17
N LYS A 196 15.36 -7.89 -10.12
CA LYS A 196 16.43 -7.11 -10.77
C LYS A 196 16.60 -5.77 -10.07
N LEU A 197 17.82 -5.49 -9.60
CA LEU A 197 18.13 -4.24 -8.89
C LEU A 197 18.04 -3.02 -9.80
N GLU A 198 18.27 -3.22 -11.10
CA GLU A 198 18.18 -2.18 -12.12
C GLU A 198 16.76 -1.61 -12.26
N ALA A 199 15.74 -2.27 -11.71
CA ALA A 199 14.38 -1.76 -11.65
C ALA A 199 14.20 -0.63 -10.63
N LEU A 200 15.10 -0.50 -9.65
CA LEU A 200 15.14 0.59 -8.68
C LEU A 200 15.90 1.78 -9.29
N THR A 201 15.28 2.44 -10.27
CA THR A 201 15.87 3.56 -11.01
C THR A 201 16.08 4.77 -10.10
N SER A 202 16.99 5.67 -10.49
CA SER A 202 17.20 6.96 -9.79
C SER A 202 15.89 7.74 -9.64
N SER A 203 15.04 7.77 -10.68
CA SER A 203 13.75 8.47 -10.64
C SER A 203 12.82 7.83 -9.61
N PHE A 204 12.71 6.50 -9.64
CA PHE A 204 11.88 5.75 -8.71
C PHE A 204 12.32 6.00 -7.27
N VAL A 205 13.60 5.82 -6.96
CA VAL A 205 14.12 6.00 -5.59
C VAL A 205 13.94 7.45 -5.13
N SER A 206 14.15 8.45 -6.00
CA SER A 206 13.91 9.85 -5.64
C SER A 206 12.44 10.17 -5.34
N ALA A 207 11.51 9.45 -5.97
CA ALA A 207 10.07 9.67 -5.77
C ALA A 207 9.55 8.95 -4.51
N TRP A 208 10.01 7.74 -4.25
CA TRP A 208 9.46 6.86 -3.21
C TRP A 208 10.27 6.79 -1.91
N HIS A 209 11.55 7.14 -1.98
CA HIS A 209 12.51 7.17 -0.88
C HIS A 209 13.44 8.40 -0.97
N PRO A 210 12.89 9.63 -1.00
CA PRO A 210 13.67 10.86 -1.20
C PRO A 210 14.80 11.03 -0.19
N THR A 211 14.62 10.64 1.08
CA THR A 211 15.66 10.78 2.11
C THR A 211 16.86 9.89 1.79
N LEU A 212 16.60 8.59 1.59
CA LEU A 212 17.62 7.63 1.13
C LEU A 212 18.30 8.08 -0.16
N TYR A 213 17.54 8.60 -1.13
CA TYR A 213 18.06 9.12 -2.39
C TYR A 213 19.05 10.27 -2.17
N HIS A 214 18.69 11.25 -1.34
CA HIS A 214 19.53 12.39 -1.03
C HIS A 214 20.83 11.96 -0.36
N ILE A 215 20.75 11.12 0.67
CA ILE A 215 21.94 10.61 1.37
C ILE A 215 22.84 9.83 0.40
N ALA A 216 22.27 8.94 -0.42
CA ALA A 216 23.03 8.19 -1.41
C ALA A 216 23.75 9.12 -2.42
N ARG A 217 23.11 10.23 -2.80
CA ARG A 217 23.71 11.21 -3.71
C ARG A 217 24.81 12.03 -3.08
N GLU A 218 24.67 12.42 -1.82
CA GLU A 218 25.74 13.07 -1.07
C GLU A 218 26.92 12.13 -0.85
N MET A 219 26.65 10.87 -0.48
CA MET A 219 27.67 9.84 -0.37
C MET A 219 28.42 9.66 -1.69
N GLN A 220 27.70 9.58 -2.82
CA GLN A 220 28.30 9.46 -4.16
C GLN A 220 29.16 10.68 -4.53
N ALA A 221 28.73 11.89 -4.16
CA ALA A 221 29.46 13.13 -4.44
C ALA A 221 30.77 13.26 -3.66
N VAL A 222 30.85 12.64 -2.47
CA VAL A 222 32.10 12.54 -1.69
C VAL A 222 33.17 11.72 -2.43
N GLY A 223 32.74 10.75 -3.25
CA GLY A 223 33.62 9.95 -4.11
C GLY A 223 34.54 9.00 -3.33
N ALA A 224 35.37 8.27 -4.06
CA ALA A 224 36.22 7.20 -3.53
C ALA A 224 37.22 7.66 -2.45
N THR A 225 37.72 8.89 -2.56
CA THR A 225 38.76 9.45 -1.67
C THR A 225 38.22 10.31 -0.54
N GLY A 226 36.93 10.68 -0.55
CA GLY A 226 36.36 11.56 0.46
C GLY A 226 35.90 10.83 1.73
N SER A 227 35.80 11.55 2.85
CA SER A 227 35.40 10.95 4.13
C SER A 227 33.90 10.65 4.20
N LEU A 228 33.55 9.42 4.62
CA LEU A 228 32.17 9.04 4.94
C LEU A 228 31.80 9.25 6.41
N ALA A 229 32.67 9.88 7.21
CA ALA A 229 32.39 10.18 8.61
C ALA A 229 31.02 10.87 8.84
N PRO A 230 30.56 11.80 7.98
CA PRO A 230 29.26 12.44 8.13
C PRO A 230 28.06 11.48 8.04
N PHE A 231 28.19 10.33 7.36
CA PHE A 231 27.10 9.38 7.11
C PHE A 231 27.16 8.14 8.01
N GLN A 232 28.00 8.16 9.06
CA GLN A 232 28.21 6.97 9.89
C GLN A 232 26.92 6.50 10.56
N GLY A 233 26.06 7.41 11.02
CA GLY A 233 24.80 7.04 11.68
C GLY A 233 23.88 6.26 10.74
N GLU A 234 23.72 6.76 9.52
CA GLU A 234 22.88 6.22 8.46
C GLU A 234 23.44 4.89 7.95
N ILE A 235 24.75 4.80 7.78
CA ILE A 235 25.43 3.55 7.39
C ILE A 235 25.24 2.48 8.48
N ILE A 236 25.34 2.85 9.76
CA ILE A 236 25.14 1.91 10.87
C ILE A 236 23.70 1.42 10.92
N SER A 237 22.73 2.33 10.84
CA SER A 237 21.31 1.98 10.90
C SER A 237 20.89 1.10 9.72
N THR A 238 21.43 1.39 8.53
CA THR A 238 21.01 0.73 7.28
C THR A 238 21.79 -0.55 7.00
N LEU A 239 23.12 -0.52 7.02
CA LEU A 239 23.98 -1.67 6.65
C LEU A 239 24.35 -2.56 7.85
N GLY A 240 24.02 -2.13 9.06
CA GLY A 240 24.33 -2.84 10.29
C GLY A 240 25.82 -2.86 10.66
N VAL A 241 26.10 -3.36 11.85
CA VAL A 241 27.45 -3.32 12.46
C VAL A 241 28.46 -4.20 11.72
N GLN A 242 28.04 -5.22 10.94
CA GLN A 242 28.99 -6.10 10.24
C GLN A 242 29.66 -5.43 9.03
N VAL A 243 28.93 -4.59 8.28
CA VAL A 243 29.51 -3.76 7.21
C VAL A 243 30.32 -2.63 7.83
N LEU A 244 29.85 -2.09 8.96
CA LEU A 244 30.63 -1.15 9.76
C LEU A 244 31.95 -1.76 10.21
N LEU A 245 32.03 -3.01 10.69
CA LEU A 245 33.30 -3.62 11.11
C LEU A 245 34.32 -3.73 9.98
N PHE A 246 33.88 -3.82 8.72
CA PHE A 246 34.76 -3.71 7.56
C PHE A 246 35.22 -2.25 7.37
N SER A 247 34.31 -1.28 7.37
CA SER A 247 34.61 0.17 7.24
C SER A 247 35.35 0.77 8.44
N LEU A 248 35.18 0.21 9.63
CA LEU A 248 35.72 0.64 10.91
C LEU A 248 37.07 -0.07 11.16
N ARG A 249 37.28 -1.26 10.59
CA ARG A 249 38.63 -1.82 10.43
C ARG A 249 39.48 -1.00 9.46
N LEU A 250 38.88 -0.39 8.44
CA LEU A 250 39.55 0.58 7.57
C LEU A 250 39.85 1.90 8.31
N MET A 251 38.89 2.44 9.07
CA MET A 251 39.08 3.67 9.88
C MET A 251 40.03 3.52 11.07
N LEU A 252 40.03 2.37 11.76
CA LEU A 252 40.97 2.10 12.88
C LEU A 252 42.42 1.98 12.41
N LEU A 253 42.63 1.62 11.14
CA LEU A 253 43.95 1.69 10.54
C LEU A 253 44.36 3.15 10.22
N GLU A 254 43.43 4.03 9.86
CA GLU A 254 43.72 5.47 9.68
C GLU A 254 44.07 6.19 10.99
N LEU A 255 43.47 5.77 12.12
CA LEU A 255 43.79 6.31 13.46
C LEU A 255 45.15 5.83 14.00
N SER A 256 45.76 4.81 13.39
CA SER A 256 47.12 4.35 13.72
C SER A 256 48.14 5.14 12.89
N ASN A 257 48.51 6.33 13.38
CA ASN A 257 49.47 7.31 12.82
C ASN A 257 50.92 6.78 12.55
N ARG A 258 51.12 5.54 12.07
CA ARG A 258 52.46 4.92 11.94
C ARG A 258 52.74 4.08 10.70
N LEU A 259 51.91 4.12 9.67
CA LEU A 259 52.40 3.70 8.35
C LEU A 259 51.89 4.65 7.26
N ASP A 260 52.84 5.18 6.49
CA ASP A 260 52.67 5.62 5.11
C ASP A 260 52.25 4.42 4.21
N CYS A 261 51.18 3.69 4.57
CA CYS A 261 50.66 2.59 3.78
C CYS A 261 49.21 2.87 3.35
N HIS A 262 49.04 3.23 2.08
CA HIS A 262 48.06 2.63 1.16
C HIS A 262 46.67 2.24 1.68
N LEU A 263 46.05 3.06 2.54
CA LEU A 263 44.68 2.86 3.02
C LEU A 263 43.72 3.97 2.60
N SER A 264 43.99 4.62 1.47
CA SER A 264 42.92 4.92 0.52
C SER A 264 42.50 3.59 -0.14
N LEU A 265 41.84 2.71 0.64
CA LEU A 265 41.54 1.34 0.17
C LEU A 265 40.27 1.25 -0.66
N ARG A 266 39.39 2.26 -0.57
CA ARG A 266 38.17 2.34 -1.34
C ARG A 266 38.48 2.94 -2.71
N ASP A 267 38.55 2.09 -3.72
CA ASP A 267 38.52 2.54 -5.12
C ASP A 267 37.11 2.99 -5.54
N GLU A 268 36.98 3.58 -6.72
CA GLU A 268 35.69 4.04 -7.26
C GLU A 268 34.64 2.93 -7.30
N ARG A 269 35.05 1.73 -7.70
CA ARG A 269 34.15 0.58 -7.80
C ARG A 269 33.63 0.13 -6.43
N GLN A 270 34.48 0.13 -5.41
CA GLN A 270 34.10 -0.18 -4.04
C GLN A 270 33.21 0.91 -3.45
N HIS A 271 33.47 2.18 -3.79
CA HIS A 271 32.62 3.29 -3.40
C HIS A 271 31.21 3.17 -3.99
N ASP A 272 31.11 2.94 -5.29
CA ASP A 272 29.83 2.76 -5.98
C ASP A 272 29.09 1.54 -5.45
N ALA A 273 29.80 0.44 -5.17
CA ALA A 273 29.21 -0.76 -4.57
C ALA A 273 28.66 -0.50 -3.17
N LEU A 274 29.36 0.30 -2.35
CA LEU A 274 28.88 0.69 -1.02
C LEU A 274 27.61 1.54 -1.09
N VAL A 275 27.59 2.55 -1.96
CA VAL A 275 26.39 3.40 -2.18
C VAL A 275 25.24 2.55 -2.71
N SER A 276 25.50 1.64 -3.65
CA SER A 276 24.51 0.69 -4.15
C SER A 276 23.96 -0.21 -3.05
N GLN A 277 24.84 -0.75 -2.20
CA GLN A 277 24.44 -1.61 -1.10
C GLN A 277 23.62 -0.83 -0.07
N PHE A 278 23.98 0.42 0.20
CA PHE A 278 23.24 1.33 1.08
C PHE A 278 21.80 1.53 0.59
N VAL A 279 21.61 1.90 -0.68
CA VAL A 279 20.27 2.06 -1.27
C VAL A 279 19.51 0.73 -1.27
N HIS A 280 20.15 -0.35 -1.70
CA HIS A 280 19.54 -1.68 -1.71
C HIS A 280 18.99 -2.08 -0.34
N THR A 281 19.83 -1.93 0.67
CA THR A 281 19.51 -2.36 2.03
C THR A 281 18.49 -1.43 2.68
N GLY A 282 18.55 -0.13 2.36
CA GLY A 282 17.55 0.85 2.78
C GLY A 282 16.16 0.61 2.21
N ILE A 283 16.04 -0.04 1.04
CA ILE A 283 14.75 -0.35 0.40
C ILE A 283 14.28 -1.77 0.71
N LEU A 284 15.17 -2.76 0.56
CA LEU A 284 14.83 -4.18 0.60
C LEU A 284 15.13 -4.84 1.95
N GLY A 285 15.86 -4.17 2.84
CA GLY A 285 16.31 -4.74 4.11
C GLY A 285 17.66 -5.46 4.01
N PRO A 286 18.13 -6.05 5.14
CA PRO A 286 19.51 -6.53 5.31
C PRO A 286 19.81 -7.82 4.56
N GLU A 287 18.81 -8.64 4.27
CA GLU A 287 19.02 -9.93 3.63
C GLU A 287 19.05 -9.83 2.10
N LEU A 288 19.94 -10.61 1.49
CA LEU A 288 20.17 -10.57 0.05
C LEU A 288 19.01 -11.15 -0.77
N HIS A 289 18.98 -10.80 -2.05
CA HIS A 289 18.00 -11.22 -3.06
C HIS A 289 17.77 -12.73 -3.22
N ASN A 290 18.71 -13.56 -2.76
CA ASN A 290 18.65 -15.02 -2.88
C ASN A 290 18.14 -15.71 -1.61
N HIS A 291 17.54 -14.96 -0.68
CA HIS A 291 16.90 -15.54 0.50
C HIS A 291 15.65 -16.35 0.10
N PRO A 292 15.44 -17.58 0.60
CA PRO A 292 14.31 -18.43 0.22
C PRO A 292 12.95 -17.82 0.60
N GLU A 293 12.88 -17.01 1.65
CA GLU A 293 11.66 -16.25 1.97
C GLU A 293 11.38 -15.16 0.93
N THR A 294 12.40 -14.46 0.42
CA THR A 294 12.24 -13.50 -0.68
C THR A 294 11.79 -14.20 -1.96
N ASP A 295 12.31 -15.39 -2.24
CA ASP A 295 11.85 -16.22 -3.35
C ASP A 295 10.40 -16.67 -3.16
N ALA A 296 10.02 -17.11 -1.96
CA ALA A 296 8.66 -17.50 -1.65
C ALA A 296 7.68 -16.33 -1.80
N PHE A 297 8.06 -15.14 -1.30
CA PHE A 297 7.29 -13.91 -1.43
C PHE A 297 7.10 -13.53 -2.90
N ALA A 298 8.20 -13.49 -3.68
CA ALA A 298 8.15 -13.17 -5.10
C ALA A 298 7.28 -14.16 -5.89
N ASN A 299 7.34 -15.46 -5.57
CA ASN A 299 6.47 -16.47 -6.19
C ASN A 299 4.99 -16.22 -5.88
N GLY A 300 4.67 -15.79 -4.66
CA GLY A 300 3.32 -15.37 -4.30
C GLY A 300 2.88 -14.14 -5.08
N VAL A 301 3.75 -13.12 -5.16
CA VAL A 301 3.48 -11.88 -5.88
C VAL A 301 3.22 -12.10 -7.37
N GLU A 302 3.97 -13.02 -7.99
CA GLU A 302 3.81 -13.32 -9.41
C GLU A 302 2.45 -13.95 -9.76
N LEU A 303 1.71 -14.53 -8.79
CA LEU A 303 0.43 -15.21 -9.00
C LEU A 303 0.41 -16.12 -10.25
N PRO A 304 1.35 -17.09 -10.38
CA PRO A 304 1.44 -17.93 -11.56
C PRO A 304 0.15 -18.73 -11.78
N CYS A 305 -0.34 -18.73 -13.02
CA CYS A 305 -1.55 -19.45 -13.42
C CYS A 305 -1.21 -20.50 -14.49
N SER A 306 -1.97 -21.59 -14.52
CA SER A 306 -1.84 -22.65 -15.52
C SER A 306 -2.16 -22.16 -16.94
N THR A 307 -2.90 -21.06 -17.07
CA THR A 307 -3.13 -20.34 -18.35
C THR A 307 -1.87 -19.68 -18.93
N GLY A 308 -0.78 -19.62 -18.16
CA GLY A 308 0.44 -18.88 -18.49
C GLY A 308 0.43 -17.42 -18.03
N PHE A 309 -0.68 -16.97 -17.43
CA PHE A 309 -0.76 -15.65 -16.80
C PHE A 309 0.15 -15.55 -15.57
N SER A 310 0.81 -14.40 -15.41
CA SER A 310 1.40 -13.98 -14.13
C SER A 310 1.21 -12.47 -13.95
N PHE A 311 0.96 -12.07 -12.70
CA PHE A 311 0.77 -10.68 -12.34
C PHE A 311 2.02 -9.83 -12.59
N GLY A 312 3.23 -10.37 -12.37
CA GLY A 312 4.45 -9.65 -12.67
C GLY A 312 4.60 -9.35 -14.16
N GLN A 313 4.19 -10.26 -15.05
CA GLN A 313 4.19 -9.99 -16.48
C GLN A 313 3.16 -8.91 -16.86
N LEU A 314 1.97 -8.93 -16.26
CA LEU A 314 0.96 -7.88 -16.42
C LEU A 314 1.53 -6.51 -16.00
N ALA A 315 2.03 -6.39 -14.77
CA ALA A 315 2.55 -5.12 -14.24
C ALA A 315 3.69 -4.56 -15.11
N ARG A 316 4.56 -5.42 -15.66
CA ARG A 316 5.61 -5.01 -16.61
C ARG A 316 5.08 -4.55 -17.97
N SER A 317 3.91 -5.04 -18.36
CA SER A 317 3.24 -4.68 -19.63
C SER A 317 2.45 -3.38 -19.52
N TYR A 318 2.25 -2.84 -18.31
CA TYR A 318 1.51 -1.60 -18.08
C TYR A 318 2.09 -0.44 -18.90
N PRO A 319 1.27 0.49 -19.45
CA PRO A 319 1.79 1.69 -20.09
C PRO A 319 2.65 2.50 -19.11
N GLY A 320 3.94 2.65 -19.43
CA GLY A 320 4.93 3.25 -18.51
C GLY A 320 5.63 2.26 -17.57
N GLY A 321 5.30 0.97 -17.66
CA GLY A 321 5.90 -0.12 -16.90
C GLY A 321 5.42 -0.22 -15.45
N THR A 322 6.12 -1.02 -14.65
CA THR A 322 5.75 -1.29 -13.26
C THR A 322 5.79 -0.04 -12.38
N GLU A 323 6.68 0.92 -12.67
CA GLU A 323 6.76 2.19 -11.93
C GLU A 323 5.46 2.99 -12.05
N PHE A 324 4.90 3.08 -13.26
CA PHE A 324 3.61 3.75 -13.48
C PHE A 324 2.45 2.97 -12.88
N TYR A 325 2.44 1.64 -12.99
CA TYR A 325 1.41 0.81 -12.37
C TYR A 325 1.38 0.98 -10.84
N LEU A 326 2.55 0.90 -10.19
CA LEU A 326 2.67 1.11 -8.75
C LEU A 326 2.34 2.55 -8.37
N ALA A 327 2.78 3.54 -9.16
CA ALA A 327 2.37 4.91 -8.97
C ALA A 327 0.85 5.04 -9.02
N GLU A 328 0.18 4.49 -10.02
CA GLU A 328 -1.28 4.56 -10.13
C GLU A 328 -2.01 3.88 -8.96
N ALA A 329 -1.56 2.69 -8.56
CA ALA A 329 -2.10 1.98 -7.40
C ALA A 329 -1.93 2.80 -6.10
N TRP A 330 -0.82 3.54 -5.95
CA TRP A 330 -0.54 4.41 -4.82
C TRP A 330 -0.91 5.89 -5.02
N THR A 331 -1.37 6.32 -6.20
CA THR A 331 -1.89 7.69 -6.47
C THR A 331 -3.41 7.70 -6.58
N SER A 332 -4.02 6.52 -6.75
CA SER A 332 -5.43 6.27 -6.39
C SER A 332 -5.66 6.56 -4.88
N PHE A 333 -4.58 6.57 -4.10
CA PHE A 333 -4.49 7.22 -2.79
C PHE A 333 -4.80 8.70 -2.89
N ILE A 334 -5.86 9.14 -2.23
CA ILE A 334 -6.30 10.54 -2.26
C ILE A 334 -5.31 11.37 -1.43
N PRO A 335 -4.42 12.22 -2.02
CA PRO A 335 -3.43 12.98 -1.25
C PRO A 335 -4.05 14.21 -0.56
N ASN A 336 -5.18 14.71 -1.09
CA ASN A 336 -5.90 15.88 -0.62
C ASN A 336 -7.29 15.91 -1.30
N ALA A 337 -8.11 16.90 -0.94
CA ALA A 337 -9.45 17.07 -1.49
C ALA A 337 -9.49 17.16 -3.02
N ALA A 338 -8.53 17.85 -3.65
CA ALA A 338 -8.54 18.14 -5.09
C ALA A 338 -8.48 16.87 -5.97
N ALA A 339 -7.95 15.76 -5.43
CA ALA A 339 -7.96 14.49 -6.14
C ALA A 339 -9.35 13.85 -6.26
N LEU A 340 -10.33 14.29 -5.47
CA LEU A 340 -11.72 13.86 -5.58
C LEU A 340 -12.54 14.69 -6.55
N ASP A 341 -12.12 15.91 -6.89
CA ASP A 341 -12.90 16.85 -7.71
C ASP A 341 -13.40 16.25 -9.04
N PRO A 342 -12.60 15.46 -9.80
CA PRO A 342 -13.07 14.85 -11.05
C PRO A 342 -14.16 13.78 -10.85
N PHE A 343 -14.34 13.30 -9.62
CA PHE A 343 -15.17 12.15 -9.28
C PHE A 343 -16.34 12.52 -8.36
N LEU A 344 -16.30 13.70 -7.74
CA LEU A 344 -17.30 14.17 -6.81
C LEU A 344 -18.34 15.03 -7.53
N VAL A 345 -19.58 14.56 -7.55
CA VAL A 345 -20.73 15.35 -8.03
C VAL A 345 -21.61 15.70 -6.85
N VAL A 346 -21.56 16.95 -6.39
CA VAL A 346 -22.44 17.44 -5.32
C VAL A 346 -23.74 17.94 -5.92
N THR A 347 -24.84 17.25 -5.63
CA THR A 347 -26.19 17.69 -6.03
C THR A 347 -26.94 18.26 -4.84
N ALA A 348 -27.25 19.55 -4.87
CA ALA A 348 -27.99 20.25 -3.83
C ALA A 348 -29.36 20.77 -4.31
N PRO A 349 -30.35 20.95 -3.41
CA PRO A 349 -31.56 21.70 -3.74
C PRO A 349 -31.21 23.13 -4.17
N SER A 350 -32.01 23.72 -5.08
CA SER A 350 -31.78 25.08 -5.56
C SER A 350 -31.74 26.11 -4.42
N ALA A 351 -30.92 27.16 -4.56
CA ALA A 351 -30.79 28.24 -3.57
C ALA A 351 -32.15 28.85 -3.17
N THR A 352 -33.11 28.92 -4.11
CA THR A 352 -34.50 29.35 -3.84
C THR A 352 -35.26 28.46 -2.85
N LYS A 353 -34.98 27.15 -2.83
CA LYS A 353 -35.57 26.21 -1.87
C LYS A 353 -34.82 26.23 -0.52
N LEU A 354 -33.57 26.67 -0.50
CA LEU A 354 -32.74 26.74 0.71
C LEU A 354 -32.87 28.09 1.43
N ALA A 355 -33.13 29.19 0.71
CA ALA A 355 -33.24 30.54 1.24
C ALA A 355 -34.18 30.70 2.47
N PRO A 356 -35.35 30.03 2.55
CA PRO A 356 -36.22 30.12 3.72
C PRO A 356 -35.61 29.54 5.00
N HIS A 357 -34.61 28.66 4.87
CA HIS A 357 -34.01 27.93 5.98
C HIS A 357 -32.67 28.50 6.43
N PHE A 358 -31.92 29.13 5.52
CA PHE A 358 -30.57 29.64 5.75
C PHE A 358 -30.47 31.18 5.83
N GLY A 359 -31.49 31.92 5.36
CA GLY A 359 -31.49 33.39 5.32
C GLY A 359 -30.85 33.99 4.06
N THR A 360 -30.68 35.31 4.02
CA THR A 360 -30.18 36.06 2.84
C THR A 360 -28.67 35.99 2.62
N THR A 361 -27.92 35.29 3.47
CA THR A 361 -26.46 35.04 3.36
C THR A 361 -26.14 33.78 2.53
N ALA A 362 -26.97 33.46 1.54
CA ALA A 362 -27.02 32.15 0.88
C ALA A 362 -25.77 31.73 0.08
N ASN A 363 -24.88 32.66 -0.29
CA ASN A 363 -23.72 32.33 -1.14
C ASN A 363 -22.60 31.60 -0.38
N ASP A 364 -22.42 31.86 0.92
CA ASP A 364 -21.43 31.16 1.76
C ASP A 364 -22.01 29.86 2.37
N LEU A 365 -23.26 29.54 2.07
CA LEU A 365 -24.04 28.42 2.61
C LEU A 365 -24.42 27.41 1.52
N GLU A 366 -23.84 27.51 0.32
CA GLU A 366 -24.04 26.51 -0.71
C GLU A 366 -23.45 25.17 -0.25
N PRO A 367 -24.24 24.07 -0.24
CA PRO A 367 -23.77 22.77 0.24
C PRO A 367 -22.49 22.28 -0.44
N GLU A 368 -22.24 22.65 -1.69
CA GLU A 368 -21.01 22.36 -2.40
C GLU A 368 -19.80 23.07 -1.79
N VAL A 369 -19.93 24.35 -1.44
CA VAL A 369 -18.87 25.13 -0.77
C VAL A 369 -18.58 24.56 0.62
N LEU A 370 -19.63 24.21 1.39
CA LEU A 370 -19.50 23.60 2.72
C LEU A 370 -18.80 22.23 2.66
N PHE A 371 -19.18 21.39 1.70
CA PHE A 371 -18.57 20.08 1.50
C PHE A 371 -17.11 20.20 1.02
N THR A 372 -16.83 21.12 0.11
CA THR A 372 -15.46 21.36 -0.38
C THR A 372 -14.58 21.90 0.74
N GLY A 373 -15.08 22.87 1.51
CA GLY A 373 -14.41 23.42 2.69
C GLY A 373 -14.12 22.37 3.76
N PHE A 374 -15.08 21.46 4.00
CA PHE A 374 -14.90 20.33 4.90
C PHE A 374 -13.73 19.42 4.49
N LEU A 375 -13.66 19.07 3.19
CA LEU A 375 -12.65 18.14 2.67
C LEU A 375 -11.24 18.71 2.69
N GLN A 376 -11.10 20.03 2.61
CA GLN A 376 -9.80 20.72 2.59
C GLN A 376 -9.18 20.91 3.99
N ARG A 377 -9.98 20.75 5.05
CA ARG A 377 -9.53 20.94 6.43
C ARG A 377 -8.95 19.66 7.03
N SER A 378 -8.19 19.79 8.12
CA SER A 378 -7.59 18.68 8.86
C SER A 378 -7.75 18.84 10.37
N GLY A 379 -7.49 17.76 11.11
CA GLY A 379 -7.53 17.72 12.56
C GLY A 379 -8.86 17.25 13.15
N ASN A 380 -8.83 17.08 14.48
CA ASN A 380 -9.94 16.56 15.27
C ASN A 380 -11.22 17.41 15.13
N PRO A 381 -12.41 16.80 15.27
CA PRO A 381 -13.66 17.54 15.48
C PRO A 381 -13.53 18.61 16.57
N CYS A 382 -14.24 19.74 16.42
CA CYS A 382 -14.20 20.84 17.40
C CYS A 382 -14.81 20.47 18.76
N ASP A 383 -15.52 19.33 18.84
CA ASP A 383 -15.97 18.71 20.09
C ASP A 383 -15.15 17.43 20.42
N PRO A 384 -14.08 17.55 21.22
CA PRO A 384 -13.25 16.42 21.62
C PRO A 384 -13.98 15.37 22.46
N ALA A 385 -15.01 15.76 23.22
CA ALA A 385 -15.75 14.85 24.09
C ALA A 385 -16.63 13.92 23.26
N ALA A 386 -17.40 14.49 22.32
CA ALA A 386 -18.19 13.70 21.38
C ALA A 386 -17.31 12.80 20.48
N PHE A 387 -16.13 13.27 20.11
CA PHE A 387 -15.18 12.46 19.34
C PHE A 387 -14.64 11.28 20.15
N LEU A 388 -14.28 11.48 21.42
CA LEU A 388 -13.78 10.41 22.29
C LEU A 388 -14.87 9.35 22.55
N ASP A 389 -16.11 9.77 22.77
CA ASP A 389 -17.24 8.85 22.95
C ASP A 389 -17.53 8.06 21.66
N ALA A 390 -17.41 8.69 20.50
CA ALA A 390 -17.60 8.03 19.22
C ALA A 390 -16.49 7.04 18.88
N GLN A 391 -15.24 7.27 19.31
CA GLN A 391 -14.09 6.40 19.02
C GLN A 391 -14.30 4.95 19.48
N VAL A 392 -15.04 4.74 20.57
CA VAL A 392 -15.37 3.40 21.09
C VAL A 392 -16.18 2.57 20.09
N HIS A 393 -16.87 3.24 19.16
CA HIS A 393 -17.75 2.62 18.18
C HIS A 393 -17.21 2.64 16.74
N ILE A 394 -15.99 3.14 16.54
CA ILE A 394 -15.33 3.20 15.23
C ILE A 394 -14.74 1.82 14.89
N HIS A 395 -14.82 1.43 13.62
CA HIS A 395 -14.25 0.16 13.15
C HIS A 395 -12.73 0.09 13.40
N PRO A 396 -12.17 -1.05 13.85
CA PRO A 396 -10.74 -1.17 14.18
C PRO A 396 -9.79 -0.68 13.07
N ASP A 397 -10.09 -0.99 11.81
CA ASP A 397 -9.26 -0.55 10.68
C ASP A 397 -9.22 0.99 10.54
N VAL A 398 -10.28 1.69 10.92
CA VAL A 398 -10.32 3.16 10.93
C VAL A 398 -9.56 3.71 12.13
N THR A 399 -9.64 3.03 13.28
CA THR A 399 -8.86 3.39 14.47
C THR A 399 -7.36 3.45 14.19
N THR A 400 -6.84 2.55 13.33
CA THR A 400 -5.43 2.58 12.90
C THR A 400 -5.06 3.83 12.10
N GLN A 401 -6.05 4.51 11.49
CA GLN A 401 -5.84 5.71 10.70
C GLN A 401 -5.97 7.00 11.51
N LEU A 402 -6.55 6.96 12.71
CA LEU A 402 -6.75 8.14 13.56
C LEU A 402 -5.48 8.93 13.90
N PRO A 403 -4.28 8.31 14.06
CA PRO A 403 -3.03 9.07 14.21
C PRO A 403 -2.75 10.04 13.06
N ASN A 404 -3.35 9.82 11.88
CA ASN A 404 -3.19 10.65 10.69
C ASN A 404 -4.29 11.70 10.53
N ILE A 405 -5.14 11.95 11.55
CA ILE A 405 -6.30 12.86 11.45
C ILE A 405 -5.92 14.31 11.07
N ASP A 406 -4.71 14.73 11.41
CA ASP A 406 -4.16 16.05 11.06
C ASP A 406 -3.67 16.12 9.59
N SER A 407 -3.64 15.00 8.87
CA SER A 407 -3.26 14.96 7.47
C SER A 407 -4.33 15.62 6.58
N PRO A 408 -3.95 16.47 5.61
CA PRO A 408 -4.89 17.02 4.61
C PRO A 408 -5.53 15.94 3.72
N SER A 409 -5.00 14.73 3.76
CA SER A 409 -5.53 13.56 3.05
C SER A 409 -6.60 12.79 3.83
N PHE A 410 -6.72 13.01 5.14
CA PHE A 410 -7.49 12.14 6.02
C PHE A 410 -8.99 12.21 5.71
N ARG A 411 -9.60 13.40 5.80
CA ARG A 411 -11.04 13.60 5.55
C ARG A 411 -11.49 13.11 4.17
N PRO A 412 -10.80 13.44 3.06
CA PRO A 412 -11.23 12.97 1.74
C PRO A 412 -11.06 11.45 1.56
N ARG A 413 -10.05 10.82 2.16
CA ARG A 413 -9.95 9.34 2.18
C ARG A 413 -11.05 8.68 2.97
N MET A 414 -11.35 9.20 4.16
CA MET A 414 -12.42 8.65 4.99
C MET A 414 -13.77 8.81 4.30
N LEU A 415 -14.03 9.95 3.63
CA LEU A 415 -15.24 10.13 2.83
C LEU A 415 -15.30 9.10 1.69
N CYS A 416 -14.22 8.96 0.91
CA CYS A 416 -14.17 7.98 -0.18
C CYS A 416 -14.44 6.57 0.35
N TRP A 417 -13.80 6.20 1.46
CA TRP A 417 -13.98 4.89 2.11
C TRP A 417 -15.42 4.66 2.55
N ALA A 418 -16.02 5.63 3.25
CA ALA A 418 -17.42 5.52 3.65
C ALA A 418 -18.35 5.45 2.43
N ALA A 419 -18.04 6.21 1.36
CA ALA A 419 -18.88 6.33 0.17
C ALA A 419 -18.78 5.14 -0.79
N THR A 420 -17.69 4.39 -0.78
CA THR A 420 -17.40 3.35 -1.80
C THR A 420 -17.00 2.00 -1.20
N GLY A 421 -16.75 1.93 0.10
CA GLY A 421 -16.15 0.76 0.75
C GLY A 421 -14.62 0.69 0.58
N ILE A 422 -14.00 1.68 -0.06
CA ILE A 422 -12.57 1.73 -0.36
C ILE A 422 -11.99 3.16 -0.26
N HIS A 423 -10.74 3.28 0.18
CA HIS A 423 -10.09 4.58 0.43
C HIS A 423 -9.44 5.21 -0.82
N PHE A 424 -9.88 4.80 -2.02
CA PHE A 424 -9.35 5.24 -3.31
C PHE A 424 -10.47 5.35 -4.34
N VAL A 425 -10.21 6.10 -5.41
CA VAL A 425 -11.21 6.40 -6.44
C VAL A 425 -11.35 5.23 -7.42
N LEU A 426 -12.59 4.83 -7.73
CA LEU A 426 -12.90 3.92 -8.84
C LEU A 426 -13.60 4.67 -10.00
N PRO A 427 -13.37 4.27 -11.26
CA PRO A 427 -14.11 4.80 -12.41
C PRO A 427 -15.61 4.47 -12.31
N ASN A 428 -16.48 5.42 -12.66
CA ASN A 428 -17.94 5.36 -12.48
C ASN A 428 -18.57 4.08 -13.04
N ASP A 429 -19.32 3.35 -12.20
CA ASP A 429 -20.12 2.21 -12.63
C ASP A 429 -21.61 2.58 -12.61
N SER A 430 -22.26 2.45 -13.76
CA SER A 430 -23.61 3.02 -14.01
C SER A 430 -24.76 2.06 -13.71
N ASN A 431 -24.47 0.86 -13.21
CA ASN A 431 -25.41 -0.27 -13.22
C ASN A 431 -26.24 -0.51 -11.95
N TYR A 432 -26.23 0.38 -10.95
CA TYR A 432 -26.95 0.13 -9.69
C TYR A 432 -28.29 0.88 -9.58
N SER A 433 -29.38 0.13 -9.34
CA SER A 433 -30.74 0.65 -9.21
C SER A 433 -31.08 1.12 -7.79
N ASN A 434 -31.65 2.32 -7.66
CA ASN A 434 -32.06 2.95 -6.39
C ASN A 434 -33.16 2.18 -5.62
N ASN A 435 -32.86 1.64 -4.43
CA ASN A 435 -33.89 1.20 -3.48
C ASN A 435 -34.32 2.37 -2.55
N PRO A 436 -35.58 2.83 -2.55
CA PRO A 436 -36.02 4.03 -1.81
C PRO A 436 -36.29 3.82 -0.31
N VAL A 437 -36.46 2.58 0.16
CA VAL A 437 -36.95 2.30 1.53
C VAL A 437 -35.95 2.69 2.62
N HIS A 438 -34.65 2.40 2.43
CA HIS A 438 -33.62 2.68 3.45
C HIS A 438 -33.34 4.17 3.64
N SER A 439 -33.56 5.01 2.63
CA SER A 439 -33.31 6.46 2.76
C SER A 439 -34.29 7.17 3.68
N ALA A 440 -35.51 6.66 3.86
CA ALA A 440 -36.50 7.29 4.73
C ALA A 440 -36.14 7.19 6.23
N ALA A 441 -35.46 6.11 6.66
CA ALA A 441 -35.06 5.91 8.05
C ALA A 441 -33.91 6.84 8.46
N HIS A 442 -32.85 6.91 7.65
CA HIS A 442 -31.72 7.82 7.89
C HIS A 442 -32.14 9.30 7.90
N MET A 443 -33.04 9.68 6.97
CA MET A 443 -33.59 11.04 6.93
C MET A 443 -34.34 11.42 8.22
N ARG A 444 -35.03 10.48 8.87
CA ARG A 444 -35.74 10.76 10.15
C ARG A 444 -34.80 10.88 11.34
N GLN A 445 -33.65 10.21 11.30
CA GLN A 445 -32.66 10.24 12.38
C GLN A 445 -31.63 11.37 12.22
N GLY A 446 -31.67 12.10 11.10
CA GLY A 446 -30.67 13.12 10.79
C GLY A 446 -29.27 12.54 10.56
N THR A 447 -29.16 11.26 10.16
CA THR A 447 -27.89 10.59 9.87
C THR A 447 -27.63 10.51 8.37
N ILE A 448 -26.35 10.41 7.99
CA ILE A 448 -25.96 10.29 6.59
C ILE A 448 -26.25 8.87 6.10
N SER A 449 -26.84 8.76 4.91
CA SER A 449 -27.02 7.46 4.24
C SER A 449 -25.90 7.26 3.24
N PHE A 450 -25.00 6.32 3.56
CA PHE A 450 -23.94 5.86 2.68
C PHE A 450 -24.42 4.65 1.88
N ARG A 451 -24.20 4.67 0.57
CA ARG A 451 -24.52 3.57 -0.34
C ARG A 451 -23.27 3.20 -1.12
N SER A 452 -22.40 2.41 -0.49
CA SER A 452 -21.09 2.01 -1.03
C SER A 452 -21.18 1.41 -2.43
N CYS A 453 -22.11 0.48 -2.65
CA CYS A 453 -22.32 -0.16 -3.97
C CYS A 453 -22.80 0.83 -5.06
N MET A 454 -23.47 1.92 -4.67
CA MET A 454 -23.94 2.96 -5.60
C MET A 454 -22.98 4.16 -5.67
N ARG A 455 -21.96 4.20 -4.81
CA ARG A 455 -21.07 5.35 -4.62
C ARG A 455 -21.81 6.66 -4.34
N VAL A 456 -22.91 6.56 -3.60
CA VAL A 456 -23.79 7.70 -3.28
C VAL A 456 -23.79 7.96 -1.80
N VAL A 457 -23.56 9.23 -1.44
CA VAL A 457 -23.73 9.75 -0.07
C VAL A 457 -24.93 10.68 -0.06
N ARG A 458 -25.90 10.44 0.83
CA ARG A 458 -27.07 11.31 1.02
C ARG A 458 -27.01 11.98 2.37
N VAL A 459 -26.92 13.31 2.34
CA VAL A 459 -26.80 14.15 3.52
C VAL A 459 -28.18 14.73 3.85
N PRO A 460 -28.70 14.56 5.06
CA PRO A 460 -30.00 15.08 5.43
C PRO A 460 -29.94 16.61 5.55
N MET A 461 -30.53 17.31 4.59
CA MET A 461 -30.54 18.78 4.57
C MET A 461 -31.14 19.40 5.84
N LEU A 462 -32.15 18.77 6.43
CA LEU A 462 -32.73 19.24 7.70
C LEU A 462 -31.68 19.32 8.81
N LYS A 463 -30.72 18.39 8.84
CA LYS A 463 -29.66 18.42 9.86
C LYS A 463 -28.71 19.59 9.65
N LEU A 464 -28.37 19.90 8.40
CA LEU A 464 -27.55 21.08 8.08
C LEU A 464 -28.26 22.39 8.47
N VAL A 465 -29.58 22.45 8.31
CA VAL A 465 -30.39 23.60 8.77
C VAL A 465 -30.35 23.72 10.30
N GLU A 466 -30.50 22.62 11.03
CA GLU A 466 -30.40 22.61 12.51
C GLU A 466 -29.04 23.12 12.99
N LEU A 467 -27.95 22.63 12.38
CA LEU A 467 -26.59 23.05 12.71
C LEU A 467 -26.40 24.55 12.45
N HIS A 468 -26.88 25.07 11.30
CA HIS A 468 -26.81 26.49 10.99
C HIS A 468 -27.60 27.36 11.98
N GLN A 469 -28.79 26.91 12.38
CA GLN A 469 -29.61 27.62 13.36
C GLN A 469 -29.00 27.64 14.76
N ALA A 470 -28.26 26.58 15.12
CA ALA A 470 -27.60 26.48 16.42
C ALA A 470 -26.31 27.32 16.50
N ALA A 471 -25.49 27.33 15.44
CA ALA A 471 -24.20 28.02 15.42
C ALA A 471 -24.29 29.50 15.03
N GLY A 472 -25.19 29.84 14.08
CA GLY A 472 -25.09 31.09 13.33
C GLY A 472 -24.10 30.98 12.15
N SER A 473 -23.99 32.01 11.32
CA SER A 473 -23.22 31.93 10.05
C SER A 473 -21.70 31.83 10.25
N ASP A 474 -21.15 32.46 11.30
CA ASP A 474 -19.69 32.58 11.47
C ASP A 474 -19.01 31.30 11.96
N THR A 475 -19.76 30.37 12.57
CA THR A 475 -19.25 29.10 13.14
C THR A 475 -19.88 27.86 12.51
N PHE A 476 -20.73 28.04 11.49
CA PHE A 476 -21.45 26.93 10.87
C PHE A 476 -20.52 25.87 10.26
N GLN A 477 -19.43 26.29 9.62
CA GLN A 477 -18.45 25.35 9.06
C GLN A 477 -17.79 24.49 10.17
N ASP A 478 -17.58 25.03 11.37
CA ASP A 478 -16.95 24.31 12.48
C ASP A 478 -17.90 23.25 13.08
N GLU A 479 -19.20 23.52 13.09
CA GLU A 479 -20.24 22.54 13.45
C GLU A 479 -20.34 21.42 12.40
N VAL A 480 -20.27 21.76 11.11
CA VAL A 480 -20.22 20.77 10.02
C VAL A 480 -18.96 19.91 10.16
N ASP A 481 -17.82 20.53 10.41
CA ASP A 481 -16.54 19.87 10.64
C ASP A 481 -16.52 18.99 11.89
N SER A 482 -17.40 19.24 12.85
CA SER A 482 -17.53 18.40 14.04
C SER A 482 -18.45 17.22 13.80
N TRP A 483 -19.57 17.44 13.12
CA TRP A 483 -20.58 16.41 12.88
C TRP A 483 -20.19 15.45 11.75
N LEU A 484 -19.68 15.97 10.62
CA LEU A 484 -19.49 15.21 9.39
C LEU A 484 -18.41 14.11 9.49
N PRO A 485 -17.22 14.34 10.11
CA PRO A 485 -16.25 13.26 10.33
C PRO A 485 -16.84 12.12 11.15
N LEU A 486 -17.62 12.42 12.20
CA LEU A 486 -18.21 11.39 13.05
C LEU A 486 -19.16 10.49 12.27
N GLN A 487 -19.96 11.07 11.37
CA GLN A 487 -20.86 10.29 10.50
C GLN A 487 -20.07 9.41 9.53
N ILE A 488 -19.01 9.96 8.92
CA ILE A 488 -18.14 9.24 7.98
C ILE A 488 -17.42 8.07 8.67
N LEU A 489 -16.75 8.33 9.79
CA LEU A 489 -15.96 7.33 10.52
C LEU A 489 -16.85 6.21 11.06
N ASN A 490 -18.08 6.54 11.50
CA ASN A 490 -19.04 5.54 11.96
C ASN A 490 -19.61 4.68 10.82
N ALA A 491 -19.62 5.16 9.58
CA ALA A 491 -20.15 4.41 8.46
C ALA A 491 -19.18 3.33 7.96
N ILE A 492 -17.89 3.58 8.05
CA ILE A 492 -16.86 2.63 7.62
C ILE A 492 -16.93 1.36 8.47
N GLY A 493 -16.99 0.19 7.82
CA GLY A 493 -17.09 -1.12 8.48
C GLY A 493 -18.47 -1.47 9.06
N LYS A 494 -19.45 -0.57 9.03
CA LYS A 494 -20.85 -0.87 9.42
C LYS A 494 -21.80 -1.00 8.23
N VAL A 495 -21.45 -0.43 7.08
CA VAL A 495 -22.31 -0.37 5.89
C VAL A 495 -22.36 -1.71 5.12
N SER A 496 -21.44 -2.65 5.38
CA SER A 496 -21.50 -4.03 4.86
C SER A 496 -22.56 -4.90 5.56
N MET A 497 -23.23 -4.39 6.62
CA MET A 497 -24.14 -5.15 7.49
C MET A 497 -25.64 -4.76 7.37
N LEU A 498 -26.06 -3.90 6.44
CA LEU A 498 -27.46 -3.44 6.35
C LEU A 498 -28.09 -3.55 4.96
#